data_AF-A0A034WGG8-F1
#
_entry.id   AF-A0A034WGG8-F1
#
_cell.length_a   1.000
_cell.length_b   1.000
_cell.length_c   1.000
_cell.angle_alpha   90.00
_cell.angle_beta   90.00
_cell.angle_gamma   90.00
#
_symmetry.space_group_name_H-M   'P 1'
#
loop_
_entity.id
_entity.type
_entity.pdbx_description
1 polymer ?
#
loop_
_entity_poly.entity_id
_entity_poly.type
_entity_poly.pdbx_seq_one_letter_code
_entity_poly.pdbx_strand_id
1 'polypeptide(L)'
;MDEVQTDTNSQSETASEYASSERAAETTREEKPASGANSAGICYCGKERNLNIVELLCANCSRWFHESCIGYQLGKLVPFISNYMFVCKNCSQSGLEIFRKSQATIPQMCVTAIANMQQNAVKDGKSKFLFSKDKEIIPYIEQYWEAMTTMPRRVTQSWYSTVQRSLVKEVNILFTYEENAETGAMFGLVTQDLSLIKPNYDTMGKGGLLRTSEDGHGTGK
;
A
#
# COMPACT_ATOMS: atom_id res chain seq x y z
N MET A 1 80.20 24.11 -31.63
CA MET A 1 80.46 23.03 -30.67
C MET A 1 79.15 22.32 -30.42
N ASP A 2 78.39 21.86 -31.41
CA ASP A 2 78.62 21.08 -32.65
C ASP A 2 77.67 19.88 -32.44
N GLU A 3 76.82 19.36 -33.32
CA GLU A 3 76.35 19.58 -34.70
C GLU A 3 75.00 18.78 -34.74
N VAL A 4 73.89 19.27 -35.31
CA VAL A 4 73.36 18.99 -36.68
C VAL A 4 73.10 17.49 -36.92
N GLN A 5 71.90 16.99 -37.25
CA GLN A 5 71.23 16.95 -38.58
C GLN A 5 69.85 16.26 -38.37
N THR A 6 68.65 16.82 -38.62
CA THR A 6 67.89 17.03 -39.88
C THR A 6 67.94 15.92 -40.93
N ASP A 7 66.77 15.43 -41.33
CA ASP A 7 66.32 15.12 -42.72
C ASP A 7 64.82 14.76 -42.67
N THR A 8 63.87 15.62 -43.08
CA THR A 8 63.35 15.96 -44.43
C THR A 8 62.33 14.98 -45.02
N ASN A 9 61.26 15.58 -45.59
CA ASN A 9 60.52 15.25 -46.82
C ASN A 9 59.00 15.13 -46.56
N SER A 10 58.15 16.16 -46.72
CA SER A 10 57.78 17.02 -47.87
C SER A 10 56.79 16.38 -48.86
N GLN A 11 55.87 17.25 -49.32
CA GLN A 11 54.91 17.18 -50.45
C GLN A 11 53.48 16.73 -50.08
N SER A 12 52.41 17.55 -50.09
CA SER A 12 51.90 18.66 -50.93
C SER A 12 50.87 18.21 -51.98
N GLU A 13 49.64 18.76 -51.83
CA GLU A 13 48.69 19.19 -52.89
C GLU A 13 48.11 18.08 -53.80
N THR A 14 46.89 18.09 -54.35
CA THR A 14 46.04 19.14 -54.94
C THR A 14 44.57 18.69 -55.07
N ALA A 15 43.68 19.68 -54.93
CA ALA A 15 42.38 19.98 -55.55
C ALA A 15 41.56 19.01 -56.44
N SER A 16 40.23 19.22 -56.31
CA SER A 16 39.14 19.12 -57.33
C SER A 16 38.77 17.72 -57.84
N GLU A 17 37.53 17.35 -58.19
CA GLU A 17 36.42 18.12 -58.75
C GLU A 17 35.10 17.30 -58.67
N TYR A 18 33.99 17.94 -59.01
CA TYR A 18 32.58 17.55 -58.95
C TYR A 18 32.18 16.16 -59.49
N ALA A 19 31.21 15.51 -58.82
CA ALA A 19 30.18 14.70 -59.48
C ALA A 19 28.92 14.55 -58.59
N SER A 20 27.78 14.99 -59.14
CA SER A 20 26.45 14.94 -58.56
C SER A 20 25.87 13.52 -58.52
N SER A 21 25.20 13.15 -57.44
CA SER A 21 24.19 12.08 -57.46
C SER A 21 23.12 12.31 -56.41
N GLU A 22 21.89 12.48 -56.89
CA GLU A 22 20.65 12.58 -56.12
C GLU A 22 20.42 11.32 -55.27
N ARG A 23 19.87 11.47 -54.05
CA ARG A 23 18.81 10.60 -53.53
C ARG A 23 18.25 11.06 -52.18
N ALA A 24 16.95 11.30 -52.22
CA ALA A 24 15.93 11.03 -51.21
C ALA A 24 16.12 11.59 -49.78
N ALA A 25 15.29 12.58 -49.47
CA ALA A 25 14.93 12.97 -48.12
C ALA A 25 14.34 11.78 -47.35
N GLU A 26 15.04 11.35 -46.30
CA GLU A 26 14.54 10.36 -45.35
C GLU A 26 13.97 11.10 -44.15
N THR A 27 12.66 11.37 -44.23
CA THR A 27 11.86 11.83 -43.10
C THR A 27 11.84 10.70 -42.06
N THR A 28 12.65 10.82 -41.00
CA THR A 28 12.53 9.97 -39.83
C THR A 28 11.16 10.20 -39.21
N ARG A 29 10.24 9.28 -39.49
CA ARG A 29 8.97 9.15 -38.77
C ARG A 29 9.34 8.81 -37.33
N GLU A 30 8.97 9.68 -36.39
CA GLU A 30 8.97 9.33 -34.97
C GLU A 30 7.99 8.17 -34.78
N GLU A 31 8.54 6.95 -34.73
CA GLU A 31 7.82 5.77 -34.28
C GLU A 31 7.49 5.97 -32.80
N LYS A 32 6.25 6.37 -32.54
CA LYS A 32 5.63 6.28 -31.22
C LYS A 32 5.79 4.83 -30.76
N PRO A 33 6.50 4.55 -29.64
CA PRO A 33 6.64 3.17 -29.21
C PRO A 33 5.25 2.66 -28.85
N ALA A 34 4.84 1.62 -29.56
CA ALA A 34 3.67 0.85 -29.26
C ALA A 34 3.76 0.34 -27.82
N SER A 35 2.66 0.55 -27.11
CA SER A 35 2.31 -0.08 -25.84
C SER A 35 2.84 -1.52 -25.74
N GLY A 36 3.68 -1.79 -24.75
CA GLY A 36 4.29 -3.11 -24.65
C GLY A 36 5.15 -3.37 -23.42
N ALA A 37 4.72 -2.96 -22.22
CA ALA A 37 5.09 -3.64 -20.98
C ALA A 37 4.10 -3.28 -19.88
N ASN A 38 3.50 -4.31 -19.32
CA ASN A 38 2.39 -4.31 -18.39
C ASN A 38 2.76 -3.67 -17.03
N SER A 39 2.79 -2.34 -16.92
CA SER A 39 2.63 -1.69 -15.61
C SER A 39 1.14 -1.72 -15.28
N ALA A 40 0.61 -2.92 -14.98
CA ALA A 40 -0.74 -3.07 -14.50
C ALA A 40 -0.85 -2.34 -13.16
N GLY A 41 -1.18 -1.06 -13.23
CA GLY A 41 -1.30 -0.19 -12.07
C GLY A 41 -2.17 -0.85 -11.02
N ILE A 42 -1.72 -0.73 -9.78
CA ILE A 42 -2.34 -1.44 -8.66
C ILE A 42 -3.75 -0.86 -8.41
N CYS A 43 -3.96 0.44 -8.65
CA CYS A 43 -5.24 1.14 -8.53
C CYS A 43 -5.85 1.57 -9.89
N TYR A 44 -7.13 1.97 -9.92
CA TYR A 44 -7.79 2.52 -11.12
C TYR A 44 -7.07 3.72 -11.75
N CYS A 45 -6.41 4.53 -10.93
CA CYS A 45 -5.66 5.69 -11.42
C CYS A 45 -4.30 5.33 -12.05
N GLY A 46 -3.96 4.04 -12.11
CA GLY A 46 -2.70 3.54 -12.65
C GLY A 46 -1.50 3.73 -11.72
N LYS A 47 -1.68 4.37 -10.55
CA LYS A 47 -0.60 4.63 -9.60
C LYS A 47 -0.36 3.43 -8.67
N GLU A 48 0.86 3.42 -8.12
CA GLU A 48 1.30 2.49 -7.08
C GLU A 48 0.61 2.74 -5.75
N ARG A 49 0.80 1.82 -4.80
CA ARG A 49 0.34 1.94 -3.42
C ARG A 49 0.89 3.19 -2.75
N ASN A 50 0.14 3.71 -1.79
CA ASN A 50 0.57 4.78 -0.91
C ASN A 50 0.13 4.49 0.52
N LEU A 51 1.07 4.01 1.32
CA LEU A 51 0.84 3.59 2.71
C LEU A 51 0.42 4.75 3.65
N ASN A 52 0.51 6.01 3.19
CA ASN A 52 0.11 7.18 3.96
C ASN A 52 -1.37 7.54 3.81
N ILE A 53 -2.12 6.82 2.96
CA ILE A 53 -3.55 7.03 2.75
C ILE A 53 -4.31 5.72 2.91
N VAL A 54 -5.64 5.81 2.98
CA VAL A 54 -6.48 4.62 3.01
C VAL A 54 -6.46 3.95 1.65
N GLU A 55 -6.22 2.65 1.65
CA GLU A 55 -6.27 1.81 0.47
C GLU A 55 -6.91 0.46 0.77
N LEU A 56 -7.63 -0.07 -0.22
CA LEU A 56 -8.42 -1.29 -0.10
C LEU A 56 -7.92 -2.36 -1.06
N LEU A 57 -7.67 -3.55 -0.54
CA LEU A 57 -7.36 -4.73 -1.34
C LEU A 57 -8.65 -5.31 -1.91
N CYS A 58 -8.70 -5.62 -3.20
CA CYS A 58 -9.84 -6.35 -3.76
C CYS A 58 -9.72 -7.85 -3.47
N ALA A 59 -10.79 -8.45 -2.94
CA ALA A 59 -10.85 -9.88 -2.62
C ALA A 59 -10.70 -10.81 -3.83
N ASN A 60 -11.02 -10.34 -5.04
CA ASN A 60 -11.03 -11.19 -6.24
C ASN A 60 -9.73 -11.06 -7.04
N CYS A 61 -9.30 -9.84 -7.37
CA CYS A 61 -8.10 -9.63 -8.19
C CYS A 61 -6.82 -9.34 -7.39
N SER A 62 -6.89 -9.25 -6.06
CA SER A 62 -5.75 -8.95 -5.19
C SER A 62 -4.98 -7.66 -5.54
N ARG A 63 -5.67 -6.68 -6.14
CA ARG A 63 -5.15 -5.34 -6.43
C ARG A 63 -5.58 -4.33 -5.37
N TRP A 64 -4.77 -3.29 -5.12
CA TRP A 64 -5.02 -2.24 -4.13
C TRP A 64 -5.61 -0.97 -4.74
N PHE A 65 -6.64 -0.42 -4.11
CA PHE A 65 -7.36 0.75 -4.59
C PHE A 65 -7.33 1.85 -3.54
N HIS A 66 -6.87 3.03 -3.91
CA HIS A 66 -6.93 4.20 -3.04
C HIS A 66 -8.38 4.55 -2.71
N GLU A 67 -8.65 4.94 -1.47
CA GLU A 67 -9.96 5.40 -1.02
C GLU A 67 -10.49 6.55 -1.90
N SER A 68 -9.63 7.50 -2.27
CA SER A 68 -9.98 8.62 -3.16
C SER A 68 -10.31 8.22 -4.61
N CYS A 69 -10.05 6.96 -5.00
CA CYS A 69 -10.36 6.44 -6.34
C CYS A 69 -11.64 5.60 -6.37
N ILE A 70 -12.32 5.44 -5.23
CA ILE A 70 -13.57 4.68 -5.11
C ILE A 70 -14.74 5.65 -5.31
N GLY A 71 -15.79 5.18 -6.01
CA GLY A 71 -16.85 6.03 -6.54
C GLY A 71 -17.86 6.55 -5.51
N TYR A 72 -17.75 6.16 -4.23
CA TYR A 72 -18.66 6.58 -3.17
C TYR A 72 -17.97 6.73 -1.82
N GLN A 73 -18.60 7.45 -0.90
CA GLN A 73 -18.06 7.72 0.43
C GLN A 73 -18.11 6.46 1.31
N LEU A 74 -16.94 6.03 1.81
CA LEU A 74 -16.79 4.82 2.63
C LEU A 74 -16.99 5.05 4.14
N GLY A 75 -17.20 6.30 4.55
CA GLY A 75 -17.24 6.71 5.95
C GLY A 75 -15.84 6.88 6.56
N LYS A 76 -15.76 6.89 7.89
CA LYS A 76 -14.50 7.09 8.62
C LYS A 76 -13.63 5.84 8.52
N LEU A 77 -12.40 5.99 8.02
CA LEU A 77 -11.39 4.94 7.90
C LEU A 77 -10.01 5.50 8.27
N VAL A 78 -9.08 4.60 8.59
CA VAL A 78 -7.65 4.88 8.74
C VAL A 78 -6.85 3.91 7.88
N PRO A 79 -5.62 4.25 7.46
CA PRO A 79 -4.73 3.31 6.78
C PRO A 79 -4.55 2.00 7.58
N PHE A 80 -4.16 0.93 6.91
CA PHE A 80 -3.87 -0.38 7.51
C PHE A 80 -5.02 -1.12 8.22
N ILE A 81 -6.27 -0.65 8.11
CA ILE A 81 -7.41 -1.47 8.54
C ILE A 81 -7.45 -2.80 7.78
N SER A 82 -7.88 -3.87 8.44
CA SER A 82 -7.95 -5.21 7.85
C SER A 82 -9.29 -5.90 8.05
N ASN A 83 -10.25 -5.24 8.70
CA ASN A 83 -11.58 -5.73 9.04
C ASN A 83 -12.63 -5.24 8.02
N TYR A 84 -12.38 -5.51 6.74
CA TYR A 84 -13.32 -5.21 5.68
C TYR A 84 -13.25 -6.25 4.57
N MET A 85 -14.28 -6.28 3.74
CA MET A 85 -14.30 -6.90 2.42
C MET A 85 -14.49 -5.82 1.37
N PHE A 86 -13.71 -5.90 0.30
CA PHE A 86 -13.80 -5.00 -0.85
C PHE A 86 -13.76 -5.77 -2.18
N VAL A 87 -14.67 -5.43 -3.09
CA VAL A 87 -14.67 -5.90 -4.48
C VAL A 87 -14.69 -4.68 -5.39
N CYS A 88 -13.69 -4.58 -6.29
CA CYS A 88 -13.59 -3.49 -7.23
C CYS A 88 -14.65 -3.60 -8.34
N LYS A 89 -14.93 -2.50 -9.04
CA LYS A 89 -15.93 -2.43 -10.11
C LYS A 89 -15.69 -3.44 -11.23
N ASN A 90 -14.42 -3.76 -11.51
CA ASN A 90 -14.04 -4.70 -12.57
C ASN A 90 -14.24 -6.17 -12.15
N CYS A 91 -14.34 -6.45 -10.85
CA CYS A 91 -14.57 -7.80 -10.32
C CYS A 91 -16.00 -8.03 -9.85
N SER A 92 -16.80 -6.97 -9.75
CA SER A 92 -18.20 -7.03 -9.35
C SER A 92 -19.09 -7.27 -10.57
N GLN A 93 -20.04 -8.19 -10.45
CA GLN A 93 -20.95 -8.53 -11.55
C GLN A 93 -21.85 -7.35 -11.97
N SER A 94 -22.19 -6.47 -11.03
CA SER A 94 -23.01 -5.27 -11.30
C SER A 94 -22.21 -4.10 -11.88
N GLY A 95 -20.88 -4.22 -11.98
CA GLY A 95 -20.00 -3.10 -12.31
C GLY A 95 -19.90 -2.04 -11.19
N LEU A 96 -20.44 -2.31 -10.00
CA LEU A 96 -20.39 -1.41 -8.84
C LEU A 96 -19.44 -1.96 -7.78
N GLU A 97 -18.67 -1.06 -7.15
CA GLU A 97 -17.83 -1.40 -6.02
C GLU A 97 -18.65 -1.90 -4.82
N ILE A 98 -18.11 -2.88 -4.10
CA ILE A 98 -18.73 -3.43 -2.89
C ILE A 98 -17.74 -3.26 -1.75
N PHE A 99 -18.13 -2.54 -0.71
CA PHE A 99 -17.37 -2.41 0.53
C PHE A 99 -18.23 -2.81 1.72
N ARG A 100 -17.71 -3.68 2.58
CA ARG A 100 -18.34 -4.05 3.85
C ARG A 100 -17.30 -4.05 4.94
N LYS A 101 -17.45 -3.17 5.94
CA LYS A 101 -16.65 -3.17 7.16
C LYS A 101 -17.24 -4.15 8.16
N SER A 102 -16.40 -4.94 8.81
CA SER A 102 -16.78 -5.85 9.89
C SER A 102 -16.22 -5.39 11.22
N GLN A 103 -16.66 -6.03 12.30
CA GLN A 103 -16.13 -5.75 13.63
C GLN A 103 -14.65 -6.14 13.70
N ALA A 104 -13.79 -5.19 14.06
CA ALA A 104 -12.37 -5.48 14.28
C ALA A 104 -12.17 -6.27 15.57
N THR A 105 -11.25 -7.24 15.54
CA THR A 105 -10.73 -7.86 16.75
C THR A 105 -9.73 -6.93 17.45
N ILE A 106 -9.49 -7.13 18.74
CA ILE A 106 -8.49 -6.33 19.48
C ILE A 106 -7.09 -6.44 18.86
N PRO A 107 -6.58 -7.62 18.44
CA PRO A 107 -5.31 -7.70 17.71
C PRO A 107 -5.30 -6.84 16.44
N GLN A 108 -6.37 -6.87 15.63
CA GLN A 108 -6.45 -6.06 14.41
C GLN A 108 -6.40 -4.56 14.70
N MET A 109 -7.09 -4.12 15.76
CA MET A 109 -7.04 -2.72 16.20
C MET A 109 -5.63 -2.32 16.64
N CYS A 110 -4.93 -3.20 17.38
CA CYS A 110 -3.56 -2.96 17.80
C CYS A 110 -2.57 -2.92 16.62
N VAL A 111 -2.70 -3.84 15.65
CA VAL A 111 -1.90 -3.84 14.43
C VAL A 111 -2.12 -2.55 13.65
N THR A 112 -3.38 -2.14 13.47
CA THR A 112 -3.74 -0.90 12.79
C THR A 112 -3.10 0.31 13.48
N ALA A 113 -3.21 0.39 14.82
CA ALA A 113 -2.65 1.49 15.59
C ALA A 113 -1.12 1.58 15.46
N ILE A 114 -0.41 0.47 15.71
CA ILE A 114 1.06 0.44 15.65
C ILE A 114 1.54 0.73 14.22
N ALA A 115 0.92 0.15 13.19
CA ALA A 115 1.29 0.38 11.80
C ALA A 115 1.15 1.85 11.39
N ASN A 116 0.05 2.51 11.78
CA ASN A 116 -0.15 3.93 11.49
C ASN A 116 0.89 4.80 12.22
N MET A 117 1.16 4.53 13.50
CA MET A 117 2.15 5.30 14.24
C MET A 117 3.57 5.09 13.69
N GLN A 118 3.92 3.87 13.29
CA GLN A 118 5.19 3.55 12.63
C GLN A 118 5.31 4.26 11.27
N GLN A 119 4.26 4.22 10.45
CA GLN A 119 4.25 4.92 9.16
C GLN A 119 4.35 6.44 9.33
N ASN A 120 3.66 7.01 10.33
CA ASN A 120 3.76 8.43 10.64
C ASN A 120 5.18 8.81 11.11
N ALA A 121 5.83 7.98 11.92
CA ALA A 121 7.22 8.19 12.29
C ALA A 121 8.13 8.23 11.05
N VAL A 122 7.97 7.28 10.11
CA VAL A 122 8.73 7.25 8.85
C VAL A 122 8.47 8.49 8.01
N LYS A 123 7.21 8.92 7.90
CA LYS A 123 6.82 10.15 7.19
C LYS A 123 7.49 11.40 7.78
N ASP A 124 7.69 11.44 9.09
CA ASP A 124 8.38 12.51 9.81
C ASP A 124 9.92 12.35 9.82
N GLY A 125 10.46 11.38 9.08
CA GLY A 125 11.91 11.11 9.02
C GLY A 125 12.48 10.43 10.27
N LYS A 126 11.62 9.82 11.09
CA LYS A 126 11.98 9.09 12.32
C LYS A 126 11.86 7.59 12.11
N SER A 127 12.64 6.83 12.88
CA SER A 127 12.50 5.37 12.97
C SER A 127 12.00 5.01 14.36
N LYS A 128 10.70 4.74 14.49
CA LYS A 128 10.07 4.31 15.75
C LYS A 128 9.26 3.04 15.50
N PHE A 129 9.62 1.98 16.20
CA PHE A 129 9.07 0.62 16.03
C PHE A 129 8.33 0.10 17.26
N LEU A 130 8.51 0.75 18.41
CA LEU A 130 7.95 0.36 19.70
C LEU A 130 7.14 1.51 20.28
N PHE A 131 5.97 1.18 20.81
CA PHE A 131 4.98 2.13 21.30
C PHE A 131 4.46 1.69 22.66
N SER A 132 4.31 2.66 23.57
CA SER A 132 3.79 2.37 24.91
C SER A 132 2.31 2.00 24.82
N LYS A 133 1.90 0.92 25.50
CA LYS A 133 0.48 0.55 25.57
C LYS A 133 -0.37 1.71 26.08
N ASP A 134 0.00 2.26 27.23
CA ASP A 134 -0.83 3.21 27.97
C ASP A 134 -0.72 4.63 27.45
N LYS A 135 0.45 5.02 26.93
CA LYS A 135 0.68 6.39 26.45
C LYS A 135 0.39 6.57 24.96
N GLU A 136 0.34 5.49 24.17
CA GLU A 136 0.25 5.60 22.70
C GLU A 136 -0.80 4.66 22.09
N ILE A 137 -0.71 3.34 22.29
CA ILE A 137 -1.59 2.38 21.61
C ILE A 137 -3.06 2.57 22.01
N ILE A 138 -3.35 2.63 23.31
CA ILE A 138 -4.71 2.85 23.81
C ILE A 138 -5.24 4.23 23.39
N PRO A 139 -4.52 5.35 23.62
CA PRO A 139 -4.95 6.67 23.14
C PRO A 139 -5.23 6.73 21.63
N TYR A 140 -4.37 6.12 20.81
CA TYR A 140 -4.61 6.04 19.37
C TYR A 140 -5.91 5.29 19.08
N ILE A 141 -6.14 4.16 19.76
CA ILE A 141 -7.36 3.39 19.58
C ILE A 141 -8.62 4.20 19.95
N GLU A 142 -8.56 4.96 21.03
CA GLU A 142 -9.67 5.82 21.47
C GLU A 142 -9.96 6.95 20.50
N GLN A 143 -8.90 7.60 19.99
CA GLN A 143 -9.01 8.70 19.03
C GLN A 143 -9.65 8.25 17.72
N TYR A 144 -9.29 7.06 17.22
CA TYR A 144 -9.75 6.55 15.92
C TYR A 144 -10.80 5.44 16.03
N TRP A 145 -11.50 5.35 17.17
CA TRP A 145 -12.41 4.24 17.49
C TRP A 145 -13.41 3.91 16.35
N GLU A 146 -14.18 4.91 15.91
CA GLU A 146 -15.19 4.77 14.84
C GLU A 146 -14.55 4.42 13.48
N ALA A 147 -13.31 4.86 13.26
CA ALA A 147 -12.58 4.60 12.04
C ALA A 147 -11.98 3.19 11.98
N MET A 148 -11.76 2.53 13.12
CA MET A 148 -11.22 1.16 13.16
C MET A 148 -12.29 0.09 13.36
N THR A 149 -13.29 0.31 14.22
CA THR A 149 -14.26 -0.73 14.61
C THR A 149 -15.70 -0.25 14.52
N THR A 150 -16.62 -1.21 14.37
CA THR A 150 -18.07 -0.98 14.41
C THR A 150 -18.66 -1.16 15.81
N MET A 151 -17.83 -1.53 16.80
CA MET A 151 -18.28 -1.66 18.19
C MET A 151 -18.73 -0.31 18.76
N PRO A 152 -19.80 -0.25 19.55
CA PRO A 152 -20.12 0.93 20.34
C PRO A 152 -18.94 1.30 21.25
N ARG A 153 -18.68 2.60 21.37
CA ARG A 153 -17.58 3.10 22.21
C ARG A 153 -17.83 2.69 23.67
N ARG A 154 -16.84 2.05 24.27
CA ARG A 154 -16.88 1.69 25.69
C ARG A 154 -16.52 2.91 26.53
N VAL A 155 -17.34 3.20 27.53
CA VAL A 155 -17.13 4.32 28.46
C VAL A 155 -16.19 3.93 29.61
N THR A 156 -16.09 2.63 29.92
CA THR A 156 -15.24 2.12 31.00
C THR A 156 -13.84 1.78 30.51
N GLN A 157 -12.82 1.93 31.37
CA GLN A 157 -11.43 1.58 31.02
C GLN A 157 -11.12 0.08 31.14
N SER A 158 -12.08 -0.77 31.49
CA SER A 158 -11.85 -2.21 31.71
C SER A 158 -11.34 -2.93 30.46
N TRP A 159 -11.59 -2.40 29.26
CA TRP A 159 -11.08 -2.95 28.00
C TRP A 159 -9.57 -2.73 27.82
N TYR A 160 -8.93 -1.81 28.55
CA TYR A 160 -7.46 -1.63 28.52
C TYR A 160 -6.76 -2.91 28.96
N SER A 161 -7.31 -3.61 29.94
CA SER A 161 -6.81 -4.93 30.38
C SER A 161 -6.96 -5.99 29.27
N THR A 162 -8.01 -5.90 28.45
CA THR A 162 -8.22 -6.78 27.30
C THR A 162 -7.21 -6.50 26.20
N VAL A 163 -6.84 -5.24 25.97
CA VAL A 163 -5.74 -4.86 25.07
C VAL A 163 -4.43 -5.47 25.54
N GLN A 164 -4.08 -5.30 26.83
CA GLN A 164 -2.86 -5.91 27.39
C GLN A 164 -2.84 -7.42 27.18
N ARG A 165 -3.90 -8.13 27.57
CA ARG A 165 -3.97 -9.59 27.39
C ARG A 165 -3.84 -9.99 25.92
N SER A 166 -4.46 -9.23 25.02
CA SER A 166 -4.41 -9.49 23.58
C SER A 166 -3.02 -9.26 22.98
N LEU A 167 -2.34 -8.18 23.37
CA LEU A 167 -0.99 -7.88 22.93
C LEU A 167 -0.02 -8.97 23.40
N VAL A 168 -0.04 -9.27 24.70
CA VAL A 168 0.84 -10.28 25.32
C VAL A 168 0.61 -11.68 24.73
N LYS A 169 -0.64 -12.07 24.49
CA LYS A 169 -0.97 -13.38 23.91
C LYS A 169 -0.38 -13.59 22.52
N GLU A 170 -0.27 -12.53 21.72
CA GLU A 170 0.16 -12.57 20.32
C GLU A 170 1.62 -12.10 20.15
N VAL A 171 2.40 -12.04 21.24
CA VAL A 171 3.85 -11.76 21.18
C VAL A 171 4.56 -12.88 20.40
N ASN A 172 5.54 -12.52 19.58
CA ASN A 172 6.25 -13.37 18.62
C ASN A 172 5.40 -13.89 17.44
N ILE A 173 4.11 -13.58 17.40
CA ILE A 173 3.22 -13.92 16.27
C ILE A 173 2.88 -12.64 15.50
N LEU A 174 2.31 -11.65 16.18
CA LEU A 174 1.94 -10.35 15.60
C LEU A 174 2.77 -9.23 16.22
N PHE A 175 3.08 -9.32 17.51
CA PHE A 175 3.71 -8.24 18.26
C PHE A 175 5.10 -8.59 18.80
N THR A 176 5.95 -7.59 18.90
CA THR A 176 7.15 -7.61 19.74
C THR A 176 6.83 -6.98 21.09
N TYR A 177 7.60 -7.31 22.12
CA TYR A 177 7.42 -6.76 23.45
C TYR A 177 8.77 -6.42 24.08
N GLU A 178 8.85 -5.23 24.66
CA GLU A 178 9.98 -4.77 25.47
C GLU A 178 9.47 -4.06 26.72
N GLU A 179 10.16 -4.26 27.85
CA GLU A 179 9.88 -3.53 29.08
C GLU A 179 10.83 -2.32 29.18
N ASN A 180 10.27 -1.13 29.38
CA ASN A 180 11.02 0.09 29.56
C ASN A 180 10.78 0.66 30.97
N ALA A 181 11.86 1.03 31.67
CA ALA A 181 11.78 1.51 33.05
C ALA A 181 10.93 2.79 33.24
N GLU A 182 10.80 3.63 32.21
CA GLU A 182 10.09 4.93 32.27
C GLU A 182 8.73 4.89 31.56
N THR A 183 8.62 4.14 30.48
CA THR A 183 7.40 4.08 29.63
C THR A 183 6.59 2.80 29.80
N GLY A 184 7.08 1.86 30.61
CA GLY A 184 6.43 0.58 30.90
C GLY A 184 6.46 -0.37 29.71
N ALA A 185 5.37 -1.14 29.56
CA ALA A 185 5.19 -2.11 28.49
C ALA A 185 5.14 -1.46 27.10
N MET A 186 6.15 -1.77 26.27
CA MET A 186 6.28 -1.32 24.89
C MET A 186 5.98 -2.45 23.92
N PHE A 187 5.26 -2.16 22.84
CA PHE A 187 4.90 -3.13 21.83
C PHE A 187 5.20 -2.60 20.42
N GLY A 188 5.63 -3.50 19.54
CA GLY A 188 5.84 -3.25 18.12
C GLY A 188 5.22 -4.34 17.26
N LEU A 189 5.38 -4.26 15.95
CA LEU A 189 5.00 -5.34 15.03
C LEU A 189 6.18 -6.30 14.83
N VAL A 190 5.90 -7.60 14.70
CA VAL A 190 6.92 -8.57 14.24
C VAL A 190 7.29 -8.29 12.78
N THR A 191 6.28 -8.11 11.93
CA THR A 191 6.47 -7.80 10.50
C THR A 191 6.71 -6.31 10.30
N GLN A 192 7.92 -5.94 9.86
CA GLN A 192 8.30 -4.54 9.59
C GLN A 192 7.80 -4.02 8.25
N ASP A 193 7.54 -4.90 7.28
CA ASP A 193 6.95 -4.53 6.01
C ASP A 193 5.44 -4.31 6.16
N LEU A 194 5.06 -3.05 6.35
CA LEU A 194 3.67 -2.64 6.51
C LEU A 194 2.81 -2.89 5.26
N SER A 195 3.44 -3.10 4.09
CA SER A 195 2.70 -3.43 2.86
C SER A 195 2.03 -4.81 2.94
N LEU A 196 2.51 -5.69 3.83
CA LEU A 196 1.96 -7.03 4.04
C LEU A 196 0.68 -7.03 4.89
N ILE A 197 0.35 -5.90 5.55
CA ILE A 197 -0.89 -5.78 6.32
C ILE A 197 -2.06 -5.74 5.34
N LYS A 198 -2.89 -6.79 5.38
CA LYS A 198 -4.07 -6.94 4.52
C LYS A 198 -5.18 -7.74 5.20
N PRO A 199 -6.43 -7.60 4.75
CA PRO A 199 -7.50 -8.49 5.19
C PRO A 199 -7.19 -9.96 4.92
N ASN A 200 -7.58 -10.83 5.83
CA ASN A 200 -7.52 -12.28 5.63
C ASN A 200 -8.84 -12.79 5.06
N TYR A 201 -9.02 -12.69 3.74
CA TYR A 201 -10.27 -13.07 3.09
C TYR A 201 -10.61 -14.56 3.23
N ASP A 202 -9.62 -15.45 3.28
CA ASP A 202 -9.86 -16.89 3.46
C ASP A 202 -10.61 -17.17 4.77
N THR A 203 -10.20 -16.50 5.85
CA THR A 203 -10.87 -16.62 7.15
C THR A 203 -12.24 -15.94 7.16
N MET A 204 -12.40 -14.81 6.48
CA MET A 204 -13.69 -14.12 6.36
C MET A 204 -14.71 -14.91 5.54
N GLY A 205 -14.23 -15.72 4.58
CA GLY A 205 -15.07 -16.53 3.71
C GLY A 205 -15.72 -17.70 4.44
N LYS A 206 -14.94 -18.36 5.28
CA LYS A 206 -15.40 -19.43 6.16
C LYS A 206 -16.37 -18.95 7.24
N GLY A 207 -16.30 -17.68 7.63
CA GLY A 207 -17.22 -17.05 8.58
C GLY A 207 -18.56 -16.59 7.99
N GLY A 208 -18.84 -16.86 6.71
CA GLY A 208 -20.09 -16.46 6.05
C GLY A 208 -20.21 -14.97 5.71
N LEU A 209 -19.16 -14.18 5.99
CA LEU A 209 -19.15 -12.73 5.76
C LEU A 209 -18.93 -12.36 4.28
N LEU A 210 -18.35 -13.29 3.49
CA LEU A 210 -18.18 -13.16 2.04
C LEU A 210 -19.43 -13.53 1.23
N ARG A 211 -20.55 -13.92 1.85
CA ARG A 211 -21.79 -14.18 1.08
C ARG A 211 -22.26 -12.87 0.44
N THR A 212 -21.89 -12.68 -0.82
CA THR A 212 -22.64 -11.82 -1.75
C THR A 212 -24.00 -12.47 -1.88
N SER A 213 -25.06 -11.77 -1.49
CA SER A 213 -26.42 -12.27 -1.66
C SER A 213 -26.69 -12.40 -3.16
N GLU A 214 -26.54 -13.60 -3.69
CA GLU A 214 -27.18 -14.06 -4.90
C GLU A 214 -28.23 -15.06 -4.47
N ASP A 215 -29.50 -14.64 -4.44
CA ASP A 215 -30.65 -15.52 -4.56
C ASP A 215 -31.72 -14.75 -5.34
N GLY A 216 -31.76 -15.02 -6.64
CA GLY A 216 -32.76 -14.52 -7.56
C GLY A 216 -34.07 -15.31 -7.48
N HIS A 217 -35.17 -14.59 -7.73
CA HIS A 217 -36.40 -15.01 -8.40
C HIS A 217 -36.75 -16.51 -8.43
N GLY A 218 -37.71 -16.90 -7.59
CA GLY A 218 -38.58 -18.05 -7.81
C GLY A 218 -39.89 -17.61 -8.46
N THR A 219 -40.06 -17.92 -9.74
CA THR A 219 -41.33 -17.87 -10.48
C THR A 219 -42.36 -18.82 -9.87
N GLY A 220 -43.59 -18.38 -9.67
CA GLY A 220 -44.73 -19.24 -9.35
C GLY A 220 -46.01 -18.61 -9.88
N LYS A 221 -46.57 -19.22 -10.92
CA LYS A 221 -47.92 -18.96 -11.44
C LYS A 221 -48.99 -19.20 -10.37
#